data_AF-T1BCM1-F1
#
_entry.id   AF-T1BCM1-F1
#
_cell.length_a   1.000
_cell.length_b   1.000
_cell.length_c   1.000
_cell.angle_alpha   90.00
_cell.angle_beta   90.00
_cell.angle_gamma   90.00
#
_symmetry.space_group_name_H-M   'P 1'
#
loop_
_entity.id
_entity.type
_entity.pdbx_description
1 polymer ?
#
loop_
_entity_poly.entity_id
_entity_poly.type
_entity_poly.pdbx_seq_one_letter_code
_entity_poly.pdbx_strand_id
1 'polypeptide(L)'
;ARVQPGLPALIDPRQDKIPGRVLRVDPKVKDGLVTVDVRLLRQPADGRVDQSVDAAIRIAQLPAALSVPRPANVHANSTAAVFVLAPGASRAARQSVHFGLGSVDRIQVLSGL
;
A
#
# COMPACT_ATOMS: atom_id res chain seq x y z
N ALA A 1 -4.46 -6.51 6.79
CA ALA A 1 -3.09 -6.41 7.34
C ALA A 1 -3.06 -5.28 8.36
N ARG A 2 -2.30 -5.43 9.46
CA ARG A 2 -2.19 -4.42 10.53
C ARG A 2 -0.75 -3.92 10.66
N VAL A 3 -0.57 -2.73 11.19
CA VAL A 3 0.77 -2.23 11.56
C VAL A 3 1.27 -3.03 12.77
N GLN A 4 2.53 -3.46 12.73
CA GLN A 4 3.16 -4.24 13.79
C GLN A 4 4.67 -3.97 13.85
N PRO A 5 5.33 -4.20 15.00
CA PRO A 5 6.79 -4.12 15.11
C PRO A 5 7.51 -4.95 14.04
N GLY A 6 8.65 -4.44 13.58
CA GLY A 6 9.48 -5.06 12.55
C GLY A 6 9.11 -4.71 11.11
N LEU A 7 7.91 -4.14 10.86
CA LEU A 7 7.53 -3.74 9.51
C LEU A 7 8.46 -2.65 8.96
N PRO A 8 8.79 -2.71 7.65
CA PRO A 8 9.57 -1.67 7.01
C PRO A 8 8.75 -0.39 6.86
N ALA A 9 9.41 0.74 7.09
CA ALA A 9 8.87 2.07 6.89
C ALA A 9 9.81 2.89 6.01
N LEU A 10 9.28 3.90 5.34
CA LEU A 10 10.03 4.88 4.58
C LEU A 10 9.66 6.27 5.08
N ILE A 11 10.65 7.02 5.54
CA ILE A 11 10.50 8.35 6.10
C ILE A 11 10.97 9.36 5.07
N ASP A 12 10.17 10.37 4.78
CA ASP A 12 10.45 11.42 3.80
C ASP A 12 10.49 12.79 4.51
N PRO A 13 11.69 13.29 4.85
CA PRO A 13 11.90 14.64 5.36
C PRO A 13 11.92 15.72 4.27
N ARG A 14 11.44 15.41 3.04
CA ARG A 14 11.41 16.26 1.82
C ARG A 14 12.74 16.45 1.09
N GLN A 15 13.82 15.88 1.59
CA GLN A 15 15.14 15.95 0.98
C GLN A 15 15.59 14.57 0.49
N ASP A 16 15.67 13.61 1.41
CA ASP A 16 16.18 12.27 1.15
C ASP A 16 15.42 11.22 1.98
N LYS A 17 14.92 10.18 1.30
CA LYS A 17 14.06 9.16 1.89
C LYS A 17 14.86 8.15 2.71
N ILE A 18 14.50 8.01 3.97
CA ILE A 18 15.24 7.21 4.96
C ILE A 18 14.49 5.92 5.24
N PRO A 19 15.13 4.74 5.08
CA PRO A 19 14.53 3.49 5.48
C PRO A 19 14.46 3.42 7.01
N GLY A 20 13.33 2.93 7.51
CA GLY A 20 13.07 2.71 8.93
C GLY A 20 12.45 1.34 9.19
N ARG A 21 12.34 0.99 10.47
CA ARG A 21 11.55 -0.16 10.93
C ARG A 21 10.68 0.24 12.10
N VAL A 22 9.43 -0.21 12.09
CA VAL A 22 8.52 -0.04 13.23
C VAL A 22 9.13 -0.70 14.45
N LEU A 23 9.31 0.07 15.52
CA LEU A 23 9.82 -0.39 16.80
C LEU A 23 8.68 -0.78 17.73
N ARG A 24 7.64 0.05 17.78
CA ARG A 24 6.50 -0.10 18.69
C ARG A 24 5.24 0.52 18.09
N VAL A 25 4.09 -0.05 18.43
CA VAL A 25 2.77 0.54 18.18
C VAL A 25 2.13 0.75 19.56
N ASP A 26 1.74 1.97 19.88
CA ASP A 26 1.05 2.27 21.13
C ASP A 26 -0.38 1.71 21.09
N PRO A 27 -0.82 0.92 22.09
CA PRO A 27 -2.17 0.39 22.10
C PRO A 27 -3.24 1.46 22.35
N LYS A 28 -2.87 2.65 22.85
CA LYS A 28 -3.82 3.73 23.11
C LYS A 28 -4.22 4.39 21.79
N VAL A 29 -5.51 4.30 21.48
CA VAL A 29 -6.12 5.02 20.36
C VAL A 29 -6.60 6.38 20.84
N LYS A 30 -6.28 7.44 20.10
CA LYS A 30 -6.83 8.79 20.31
C LYS A 30 -7.35 9.30 18.98
N ASP A 31 -8.63 9.67 18.93
CA ASP A 31 -9.29 10.20 17.72
C ASP A 31 -9.13 9.31 16.48
N GLY A 32 -9.12 7.99 16.67
CA GLY A 32 -8.92 7.01 15.60
C GLY A 32 -7.47 6.85 15.13
N LEU A 33 -6.52 7.56 15.75
CA LEU A 33 -5.09 7.48 15.46
C LEU A 33 -4.34 6.68 16.53
N VAL A 34 -3.25 6.04 16.12
CA VAL A 34 -2.31 5.33 17.00
C VAL A 34 -0.91 5.89 16.83
N THR A 35 -0.17 6.01 17.93
CA THR A 35 1.24 6.41 17.88
C THR A 35 2.09 5.22 17.48
N VAL A 36 2.98 5.44 16.50
CA VAL A 36 3.92 4.42 16.03
C VAL A 36 5.34 4.96 16.14
N ASP A 37 6.18 4.26 16.89
CA ASP A 37 7.60 4.59 16.99
C ASP A 37 8.34 3.85 15.88
N VAL A 38 9.12 4.59 15.09
CA VAL A 38 9.91 4.04 13.97
C VAL A 38 11.38 4.31 14.22
N ARG A 39 12.20 3.25 14.21
CA ARG A 39 13.66 3.38 14.24
C ARG A 39 14.17 3.65 12.83
N LEU A 40 14.87 4.76 12.65
CA LEU A 40 15.60 5.05 11.41
C LEU A 40 16.79 4.09 11.28
N LEU A 41 17.00 3.53 10.09
CA LEU A 41 18.12 2.62 9.82
C LEU A 41 19.40 3.37 9.42
N ARG A 42 19.30 4.68 9.18
CA ARG A 42 20.42 5.60 9.00
C ARG A 42 20.02 6.98 9.52
N GLN A 43 21.00 7.78 9.91
CA GLN A 43 20.76 9.15 10.33
C GLN A 43 20.54 10.07 9.11
N PRO A 44 19.55 10.99 9.14
CA PRO A 44 19.46 12.06 8.15
C PRO A 44 20.69 12.97 8.23
N ALA A 45 21.22 13.41 7.10
CA ALA A 45 22.35 14.33 7.06
C ALA A 45 22.00 15.71 7.67
N ASP A 46 20.84 16.27 7.31
CA ASP A 46 20.38 17.60 7.74
C ASP A 46 19.09 17.54 8.57
N GLY A 47 18.80 16.38 9.19
CA GLY A 47 17.57 16.17 9.94
C GLY A 47 17.59 16.89 11.28
N ARG A 48 16.49 17.55 11.63
CA ARG A 48 16.32 18.24 12.92
C ARG A 48 15.44 17.43 13.86
N VAL A 49 15.69 17.57 15.16
CA VAL A 49 14.74 17.13 16.19
C VAL A 49 13.43 17.89 15.98
N ASP A 50 12.31 17.20 16.19
CA ASP A 50 10.94 17.71 15.99
C ASP A 50 10.59 18.15 14.55
N GLN A 51 11.39 17.77 13.56
CA GLN A 51 11.07 17.99 12.15
C GLN A 51 9.87 17.14 11.73
N SER A 52 8.87 17.78 11.11
CA SER A 52 7.76 17.06 10.46
C SER A 52 8.24 16.31 9.23
N VAL A 53 7.75 15.08 9.08
CA VAL A 53 8.08 14.17 7.97
C VAL A 53 6.82 13.49 7.47
N ASP A 54 6.82 13.09 6.20
CA ASP A 54 5.86 12.12 5.70
C ASP A 54 6.42 10.72 5.91
N ALA A 55 5.57 9.75 6.26
CA ALA A 55 6.02 8.38 6.47
C ALA A 55 5.05 7.37 5.85
N ALA A 56 5.61 6.33 5.23
CA ALA A 56 4.87 5.22 4.66
C ALA A 56 5.31 3.90 5.30
N ILE A 57 4.39 3.20 5.96
CA ILE A 57 4.63 1.86 6.52
C ILE A 57 4.12 0.82 5.52
N ARG A 58 4.99 -0.09 5.09
CA ARG A 58 4.60 -1.17 4.18
C ARG A 58 4.05 -2.35 4.99
N ILE A 59 2.72 -2.45 5.03
CA ILE A 59 1.98 -3.48 5.77
C ILE A 59 1.83 -4.81 5.02
N ALA A 60 2.01 -4.80 3.70
CA ALA A 60 1.96 -5.98 2.85
C ALA A 60 2.79 -5.76 1.58
N GLN A 61 3.31 -6.85 1.01
CA GLN A 61 3.94 -6.88 -0.30
C GLN A 61 3.54 -8.17 -0.99
N LEU A 62 3.10 -8.08 -2.24
CA LEU A 62 2.65 -9.21 -3.05
C LEU A 62 3.65 -9.41 -4.18
N PRO A 63 4.66 -10.28 -4.00
CA PRO A 63 5.63 -10.55 -5.07
C PRO A 63 4.93 -11.23 -6.25
N ALA A 64 5.32 -10.88 -7.47
CA ALA A 64 4.83 -11.48 -8.72
C ALA A 64 3.29 -11.47 -8.90
N ALA A 65 2.59 -10.49 -8.32
CA ALA A 65 1.15 -10.38 -8.48
C ALA A 65 0.77 -9.69 -9.81
N LEU A 66 -0.14 -10.30 -10.57
CA LEU A 66 -0.85 -9.61 -11.63
C LEU A 66 -1.71 -8.50 -11.00
N SER A 67 -1.54 -7.27 -11.47
CA SER A 67 -2.27 -6.12 -10.93
C SER A 67 -2.68 -5.14 -12.01
N VAL A 68 -3.83 -4.52 -11.80
CA VAL A 68 -4.41 -3.48 -12.67
C VAL A 68 -4.62 -2.20 -11.87
N PRO A 69 -4.79 -1.03 -12.52
CA PRO A 69 -5.36 0.15 -11.86
C PRO A 69 -6.69 -0.23 -11.22
N ARG A 70 -6.94 0.24 -9.99
CA ARG A 70 -8.14 -0.10 -9.24
C ARG A 70 -9.37 0.43 -9.99
N PRO A 71 -10.30 -0.44 -10.46
CA PRO A 71 -11.52 0.02 -11.08
C PRO A 71 -12.41 0.75 -10.07
N ALA A 72 -13.23 1.68 -10.55
CA ALA A 72 -14.17 2.41 -9.70
C ALA A 72 -15.10 1.43 -8.95
N ASN A 73 -15.32 1.69 -7.67
CA ASN A 73 -16.20 0.90 -6.79
C ASN A 73 -15.81 -0.58 -6.62
N VAL A 74 -14.57 -0.97 -6.94
CA VAL A 74 -14.08 -2.32 -6.65
C VAL A 74 -13.32 -2.33 -5.32
N HIS A 75 -13.84 -3.12 -4.38
CA HIS A 75 -13.22 -3.35 -3.07
C HIS A 75 -12.17 -4.46 -3.14
N ALA A 76 -11.29 -4.52 -2.13
CA ALA A 76 -10.35 -5.64 -2.01
C ALA A 76 -11.10 -6.94 -1.65
N ASN A 77 -10.57 -8.08 -2.07
CA ASN A 77 -11.14 -9.42 -1.82
C ASN A 77 -12.59 -9.54 -2.28
N SER A 78 -12.91 -9.01 -3.46
CA SER A 78 -14.25 -9.05 -4.04
C SER A 78 -14.22 -9.56 -5.48
N THR A 79 -15.39 -9.91 -5.99
CA THR A 79 -15.60 -10.21 -7.41
C THR A 79 -16.34 -9.05 -8.05
N ALA A 80 -15.86 -8.60 -9.22
CA ALA A 80 -16.54 -7.57 -9.99
C ALA A 80 -16.39 -7.83 -11.50
N ALA A 81 -17.34 -7.33 -12.27
CA ALA A 81 -17.27 -7.41 -13.73
C ALA A 81 -16.43 -6.26 -14.28
N VAL A 82 -15.53 -6.57 -15.20
CA VAL A 82 -14.78 -5.59 -16.00
C VAL A 82 -15.00 -5.86 -17.49
N PHE A 83 -14.66 -4.90 -18.33
CA PHE A 83 -14.65 -5.08 -19.78
C PHE A 83 -13.22 -5.26 -20.25
N VAL A 84 -12.95 -6.38 -20.92
CA VAL A 84 -11.62 -6.76 -21.40
C VAL A 84 -11.61 -6.69 -22.92
N LEU A 85 -10.64 -5.97 -23.47
CA LEU A 85 -10.42 -5.88 -24.91
C LEU A 85 -9.25 -6.76 -25.30
N ALA A 86 -9.52 -7.81 -26.08
CA ALA A 86 -8.46 -8.66 -26.63
C ALA A 86 -7.65 -7.91 -27.70
N PRO A 87 -6.36 -8.22 -27.89
CA PRO A 87 -5.56 -7.62 -28.95
C PRO A 87 -6.21 -7.80 -30.33
N GLY A 88 -6.38 -6.71 -31.08
CA GLY A 88 -7.01 -6.72 -32.40
C GLY A 88 -8.55 -6.79 -32.40
N ALA A 89 -9.20 -6.91 -31.24
CA ALA A 89 -10.66 -6.88 -31.16
C ALA A 89 -11.19 -5.43 -31.21
N SER A 90 -12.40 -5.26 -31.78
CA SER A 90 -13.14 -3.99 -31.80
C SER A 90 -14.22 -3.90 -30.71
N ARG A 91 -14.42 -4.97 -29.95
CA ARG A 91 -15.43 -5.08 -28.89
C ARG A 91 -14.82 -5.69 -27.65
N ALA A 92 -15.08 -5.09 -26.49
CA ALA A 92 -14.68 -5.64 -25.21
C ALA A 92 -15.70 -6.68 -24.72
N ALA A 93 -15.21 -7.74 -24.09
CA ALA A 93 -16.04 -8.75 -23.45
C ALA A 93 -16.20 -8.42 -21.96
N ARG A 94 -17.41 -8.59 -21.41
CA ARG A 94 -17.65 -8.46 -19.98
C ARG A 94 -17.16 -9.72 -19.27
N GLN A 95 -16.18 -9.58 -18.39
CA GLN A 95 -15.54 -10.69 -17.69
C GLN A 95 -15.66 -10.52 -16.18
N SER A 96 -16.04 -11.60 -15.48
CA SER A 96 -16.07 -11.63 -14.02
C SER A 96 -14.66 -11.88 -13.50
N VAL A 97 -14.13 -10.95 -12.71
CA VAL A 97 -12.76 -10.98 -12.20
C VAL A 97 -12.77 -11.08 -10.69
N HIS A 98 -11.94 -11.97 -10.16
CA HIS A 98 -11.76 -12.15 -8.73
C HIS A 98 -10.55 -11.32 -8.31
N PHE A 99 -10.79 -10.33 -7.46
CA PHE A 99 -9.77 -9.41 -6.99
C PHE A 99 -9.26 -9.80 -5.61
N GLY A 100 -7.95 -9.61 -5.40
CA GLY A 100 -7.30 -9.84 -4.11
C GLY A 100 -7.12 -8.55 -3.33
N LEU A 101 -5.96 -8.42 -2.69
CA LEU A 101 -5.59 -7.20 -1.98
C LEU A 101 -5.38 -6.05 -2.96
N GLY A 102 -5.56 -4.81 -2.49
CA GLY A 102 -5.27 -3.62 -3.29
C GLY A 102 -4.81 -2.45 -2.44
N SER A 103 -4.11 -1.52 -3.09
CA SER A 103 -3.74 -0.20 -2.60
C SER A 103 -4.80 0.83 -3.01
N VAL A 104 -4.57 2.12 -2.75
CA VAL A 104 -5.46 3.20 -3.19
C VAL A 104 -5.69 3.17 -4.70
N ASP A 105 -4.64 2.87 -5.47
CA ASP A 105 -4.56 3.05 -6.92
C ASP A 105 -4.50 1.74 -7.72
N ARG A 106 -4.13 0.61 -7.09
CA ARG A 106 -4.00 -0.69 -7.75
C ARG A 106 -4.71 -1.80 -6.99
N ILE A 107 -5.04 -2.85 -7.72
CA ILE A 107 -5.64 -4.06 -7.14
C ILE A 107 -5.08 -5.32 -7.80
N GLN A 108 -4.86 -6.36 -6.99
CA GLN A 108 -4.42 -7.66 -7.44
C GLN A 108 -5.55 -8.39 -8.17
N VAL A 109 -5.21 -9.04 -9.27
CA VAL A 109 -6.09 -9.98 -9.98
C VAL A 109 -5.71 -11.39 -9.57
N LEU A 110 -6.67 -12.13 -9.02
CA LEU A 110 -6.48 -13.53 -8.61
C LEU A 110 -6.87 -14.49 -9.73
N SER A 111 -7.96 -14.21 -10.45
CA SER A 111 -8.40 -15.00 -11.60
C SER A 111 -9.40 -14.22 -12.45
N GLY A 112 -9.66 -14.73 -13.65
CA GLY A 112 -10.65 -14.17 -14.56
C GLY A 112 -10.09 -13.10 -15.50
N LEU A 113 -8.77 -13.02 -15.69
CA LEU A 113 -8.10 -12.31 -16.79
C LEU A 113 -7.03 -13.21 -17.39
#